data_AF-A0A8T6IIU9-F1
#
_entry.id   AF-A0A8T6IIU9-F1
#
_cell.length_a   1.000
_cell.length_b   1.000
_cell.length_c   1.000
_cell.angle_alpha   90.00
_cell.angle_beta   90.00
_cell.angle_gamma   90.00
#
_symmetry.space_group_name_H-M   'P 1'
#
loop_
_entity.id
_entity.type
_entity.pdbx_description
1 polymer ?
#
loop_
_entity_poly.entity_id
_entity_poly.type
_entity_poly.pdbx_seq_one_letter_code
_entity_poly.pdbx_strand_id
1 'polypeptide(L)'
;MARLHYEPPEQALSSGRSAPADGPAAWGEELRAAERAAREAGDIIAGLYRGGYGVREKSRGDPVTTADLMANRAIREVLAARFPQDAWLSEEDADDPRRLQRSRVWIVDPLDGTREFIRAIPEFCVSIGLAVDGSPVLG
;
A
#
# COMPACT_ATOMS: atom_id res chain seq x y z
N MET A 1 -33.59 -25.47 29.88
CA MET A 1 -32.33 -24.91 29.34
C MET A 1 -32.69 -23.74 28.45
N ALA A 2 -32.42 -22.52 28.89
CA ALA A 2 -32.83 -21.28 28.23
C ALA A 2 -31.95 -21.00 27.00
N ARG A 3 -32.58 -20.74 25.84
CA ARG A 3 -31.91 -20.20 24.66
C ARG A 3 -31.73 -18.70 24.86
N LEU A 4 -30.49 -18.24 24.93
CA LEU A 4 -30.16 -16.82 24.85
C LEU A 4 -30.35 -16.37 23.39
N HIS A 5 -31.46 -15.68 23.13
CA HIS A 5 -31.65 -14.93 21.89
C HIS A 5 -30.82 -13.64 21.99
N TYR A 6 -29.79 -13.55 21.16
CA TYR A 6 -29.05 -12.31 20.94
C TYR A 6 -29.76 -11.52 19.85
N GLU A 7 -30.30 -10.34 20.20
CA GLU A 7 -30.75 -9.36 19.23
C GLU A 7 -29.70 -8.24 19.12
N PRO A 8 -29.17 -7.95 17.92
CA PRO A 8 -28.24 -6.85 17.73
C PRO A 8 -29.00 -5.52 17.82
N PRO A 9 -28.37 -4.45 18.34
CA PRO A 9 -29.02 -3.14 18.42
C PRO A 9 -29.22 -2.55 17.03
N GLU A 10 -30.47 -2.21 16.71
CA GLU A 10 -30.82 -1.38 15.58
C GLU A 10 -30.37 0.08 15.81
N GLN A 11 -29.74 0.64 14.78
CA GLN A 11 -29.56 2.07 14.50
C GLN A 11 -28.44 2.83 15.24
N ALA A 12 -27.30 2.96 14.55
CA ALA A 12 -26.58 4.24 14.41
C ALA A 12 -25.61 4.23 13.21
N LEU A 13 -26.11 4.03 11.99
CA LEU A 13 -25.38 4.42 10.76
C LEU A 13 -26.35 5.04 9.75
N SER A 14 -27.04 6.09 10.18
CA SER A 14 -27.47 7.16 9.26
C SER A 14 -26.64 8.39 9.56
N SER A 15 -25.49 8.46 8.92
CA SER A 15 -25.02 9.73 8.39
C SER A 15 -24.47 9.40 7.02
N GLY A 16 -25.28 9.66 5.99
CA GLY A 16 -24.79 9.69 4.64
C GLY A 16 -23.67 10.72 4.56
N ARG A 17 -22.42 10.26 4.62
CA ARG A 17 -21.34 10.97 3.97
C ARG A 17 -21.37 10.46 2.55
N SER A 18 -21.88 11.30 1.66
CA SER A 18 -21.60 11.14 0.24
C SER A 18 -20.10 10.90 0.10
N ALA A 19 -19.71 9.91 -0.71
CA ALA A 19 -18.36 9.87 -1.26
C ALA A 19 -17.96 11.31 -1.65
N PRO A 20 -16.72 11.76 -1.36
CA PRO A 20 -16.31 13.08 -1.79
C PRO A 20 -16.67 13.23 -3.27
N ALA A 21 -17.30 14.36 -3.58
CA ALA A 21 -17.57 14.72 -4.96
C ALA A 21 -16.25 14.62 -5.73
N ASP A 22 -16.35 14.14 -6.96
CA ASP A 22 -15.29 14.06 -7.96
C ASP A 22 -14.55 12.71 -7.98
N GLY A 23 -14.83 11.91 -9.01
CA GLY A 23 -14.19 10.62 -9.28
C GLY A 23 -12.69 10.76 -9.61
N PRO A 24 -12.09 9.88 -10.44
CA PRO A 24 -10.64 9.84 -10.68
C PRO A 24 -10.00 11.16 -11.16
N ALA A 25 -10.79 12.17 -11.55
CA ALA A 25 -10.32 13.53 -11.84
C ALA A 25 -9.82 14.33 -10.61
N ALA A 26 -10.28 14.02 -9.39
CA ALA A 26 -9.93 14.78 -8.17
C ALA A 26 -8.48 14.56 -7.70
N TRP A 27 -7.91 13.40 -8.01
CA TRP A 27 -6.62 12.93 -7.48
C TRP A 27 -5.53 12.91 -8.55
N GLY A 28 -5.63 13.79 -9.56
CA GLY A 28 -4.74 13.74 -10.73
C GLY A 28 -3.26 13.97 -10.39
N GLU A 29 -2.95 14.73 -9.34
CA GLU A 29 -1.58 14.93 -8.90
C GLU A 29 -1.03 13.69 -8.17
N GLU A 30 -1.82 13.13 -7.27
CA GLU A 30 -1.54 11.89 -6.56
C GLU A 30 -1.34 10.73 -7.53
N LEU A 31 -2.20 10.60 -8.54
CA LEU A 31 -2.07 9.56 -9.56
C LEU A 31 -0.78 9.69 -10.34
N ARG A 32 -0.42 10.89 -10.80
CA ARG A 32 0.86 11.10 -11.50
C ARG A 32 2.06 10.78 -10.61
N ALA A 33 1.99 11.11 -9.32
CA ALA A 33 3.05 10.79 -8.38
C ALA A 33 3.16 9.28 -8.12
N ALA A 34 2.02 8.60 -7.93
CA ALA A 34 1.95 7.15 -7.76
C ALA A 34 2.43 6.40 -9.01
N GLU A 35 2.01 6.80 -10.20
CA GLU A 35 2.50 6.24 -11.47
C GLU A 35 4.00 6.42 -11.64
N ARG A 36 4.54 7.61 -11.30
CA ARG A 36 5.99 7.85 -11.33
C ARG A 36 6.71 6.93 -10.35
N ALA A 37 6.22 6.81 -9.12
CA ALA A 37 6.78 5.96 -8.09
C ALA A 37 6.75 4.47 -8.49
N ALA A 38 5.62 4.00 -9.04
CA ALA A 38 5.45 2.63 -9.50
C ALA A 38 6.40 2.29 -10.66
N ARG A 39 6.60 3.21 -11.60
CA ARG A 39 7.56 3.02 -12.71
C ARG A 39 9.00 2.95 -12.21
N GLU A 40 9.37 3.85 -11.31
CA GLU A 40 10.71 3.88 -10.73
C GLU A 40 11.01 2.60 -9.93
N ALA A 41 10.07 2.12 -9.12
CA ALA A 41 10.15 0.82 -8.46
C ALA A 41 10.21 -0.34 -9.45
N GLY A 42 9.36 -0.32 -10.49
CA GLY A 42 9.33 -1.34 -11.53
C GLY A 42 10.67 -1.48 -12.27
N ASP A 43 11.35 -0.37 -12.57
CA ASP A 43 12.67 -0.39 -13.20
C ASP A 43 13.73 -1.04 -12.29
N ILE A 44 13.69 -0.74 -10.98
CA ILE A 44 14.57 -1.36 -9.97
C ILE A 44 14.31 -2.87 -9.88
N ILE A 45 13.04 -3.26 -9.73
CA ILE A 45 12.62 -4.66 -9.62
C ILE A 45 13.04 -5.42 -10.88
N ALA A 46 12.78 -4.88 -12.08
CA ALA A 46 13.15 -5.51 -13.34
C ALA A 46 14.67 -5.64 -13.51
N GLY A 47 15.45 -4.66 -13.02
CA GLY A 47 16.91 -4.73 -13.00
C GLY A 47 17.42 -5.86 -12.11
N LEU A 48 16.91 -5.94 -10.89
CA LEU A 48 17.29 -6.98 -9.92
C LEU A 48 16.83 -8.38 -10.36
N TYR A 49 15.63 -8.49 -10.93
CA TYR A 49 15.09 -9.73 -11.47
C TYR A 49 15.98 -10.36 -12.55
N ARG A 50 16.59 -9.52 -13.41
CA ARG A 50 17.50 -9.97 -14.48
C ARG A 50 18.96 -10.16 -14.04
N GLY A 51 19.37 -9.51 -12.95
CA GLY A 51 20.76 -9.49 -12.50
C GLY A 51 21.01 -10.44 -11.33
N GLY A 52 20.44 -10.10 -10.17
CA GLY A 52 20.63 -10.80 -8.90
C GLY A 52 20.18 -9.97 -7.72
N TYR A 53 19.72 -10.66 -6.67
CA TYR A 53 19.15 -10.07 -5.45
C TYR A 53 19.51 -10.90 -4.23
N GLY A 54 19.47 -10.28 -3.05
CA GLY A 54 19.57 -10.98 -1.78
C GLY A 54 18.19 -11.36 -1.26
N VAL A 55 18.09 -12.49 -0.56
CA VAL A 55 16.85 -12.94 0.12
C VAL A 55 17.11 -13.04 1.62
N ARG A 56 16.13 -12.61 2.42
CA ARG A 56 16.07 -12.74 3.87
C ARG A 56 14.67 -13.18 4.28
N GLU A 57 14.48 -13.53 5.55
CA GLU A 57 13.15 -13.79 6.12
C GLU A 57 12.84 -12.72 7.17
N LYS A 58 11.68 -12.06 7.05
CA LYS A 58 11.13 -11.15 8.07
C LYS A 58 10.61 -11.96 9.26
N SER A 59 9.95 -13.06 8.95
CA SER A 59 9.46 -14.06 9.89
C SER A 59 9.38 -15.43 9.21
N ARG A 60 9.01 -16.48 9.95
CA ARG A 60 9.01 -17.85 9.42
C ARG A 60 8.08 -17.97 8.22
N GLY A 61 8.67 -18.17 7.04
CA GLY A 61 7.93 -18.30 5.79
C GLY A 61 7.52 -16.99 5.12
N ASP A 62 8.07 -15.87 5.59
CA ASP A 62 7.81 -14.51 5.09
C ASP A 62 9.09 -13.93 4.47
N PRO A 63 9.40 -14.28 3.21
CA PRO A 63 10.62 -13.85 2.56
C PRO A 63 10.54 -12.38 2.15
N VAL A 64 11.68 -11.71 2.21
CA VAL A 64 11.89 -10.36 1.68
C VAL A 64 13.17 -10.35 0.88
N THR A 65 13.18 -9.66 -0.25
CA THR A 65 14.37 -9.50 -1.09
C THR A 65 14.93 -8.09 -1.04
N THR A 66 16.12 -7.91 -1.60
CA THR A 66 16.65 -6.56 -1.86
C THR A 66 15.76 -5.77 -2.82
N ALA A 67 14.97 -6.42 -3.68
CA ALA A 67 14.04 -5.73 -4.58
C ALA A 67 12.88 -5.09 -3.81
N ASP A 68 12.25 -5.81 -2.88
CA ASP A 68 11.18 -5.29 -2.01
C ASP A 68 11.65 -4.03 -1.25
N LEU A 69 12.82 -4.13 -0.61
CA LEU A 69 13.38 -3.05 0.20
C LEU A 69 13.76 -1.80 -0.64
N MET A 70 14.34 -2.01 -1.83
CA MET A 70 14.72 -0.91 -2.71
C MET A 70 13.51 -0.24 -3.36
N ALA A 71 12.51 -1.03 -3.78
CA ALA A 71 11.26 -0.52 -4.30
C ALA A 71 10.49 0.27 -3.23
N ASN A 72 10.37 -0.24 -2.00
CA ASN A 72 9.76 0.46 -0.86
C ASN A 72 10.37 1.85 -0.66
N ARG A 73 11.71 1.90 -0.61
CA ARG A 73 12.44 3.14 -0.43
C ARG A 73 12.20 4.11 -1.57
N ALA A 74 12.30 3.65 -2.82
CA ALA A 74 12.08 4.50 -3.99
C ALA A 74 10.67 5.11 -3.98
N ILE A 75 9.64 4.29 -3.76
CA ILE A 75 8.24 4.76 -3.71
C ILE A 75 8.07 5.81 -2.60
N ARG A 76 8.60 5.53 -1.41
CA ARG A 76 8.52 6.43 -0.26
C ARG A 76 9.22 7.76 -0.52
N GLU A 77 10.40 7.75 -1.14
CA GLU A 77 11.14 8.98 -1.48
C GLU A 77 10.33 9.86 -2.45
N VAL A 78 9.72 9.27 -3.48
CA VAL A 78 8.88 10.00 -4.45
C VAL A 78 7.65 10.62 -3.78
N LEU A 79 6.90 9.81 -3.03
CA LEU A 79 5.63 10.26 -2.43
C LEU A 79 5.86 11.23 -1.28
N ALA A 80 6.83 10.99 -0.40
CA ALA A 80 7.13 11.88 0.72
C ALA A 80 7.69 13.24 0.27
N ALA A 81 8.41 13.29 -0.86
CA ALA A 81 8.86 14.55 -1.44
C ALA A 81 7.69 15.43 -1.89
N ARG A 82 6.59 14.84 -2.38
CA ARG A 82 5.44 15.58 -2.88
C ARG A 82 4.34 15.80 -1.85
N PHE A 83 4.16 14.84 -0.93
CA PHE A 83 3.10 14.82 0.08
C PHE A 83 3.70 14.57 1.49
N PRO A 84 4.53 15.47 2.03
CA PRO A 84 5.26 15.25 3.28
C PRO A 84 4.37 15.14 4.53
N GLN A 85 3.09 15.48 4.42
CA GLN A 85 2.10 15.41 5.50
C GLN A 85 1.25 14.13 5.47
N ASP A 86 1.33 13.35 4.40
CA ASP A 86 0.57 12.10 4.31
C ASP A 86 1.23 11.03 5.19
N ALA A 87 0.42 10.14 5.75
CA ALA A 87 0.94 8.98 6.45
C ALA A 87 1.36 7.88 5.46
N TRP A 88 2.16 6.96 5.99
CA TRP A 88 2.77 5.86 5.25
C TRP A 88 2.42 4.54 5.94
N LEU A 89 2.04 3.55 5.14
CA LEU A 89 1.89 2.17 5.54
C LEU A 89 2.46 1.30 4.41
N SER A 90 3.46 0.48 4.71
CA SER A 90 3.99 -0.48 3.74
C SER A 90 4.27 -1.81 4.40
N GLU A 91 4.20 -2.90 3.62
CA GLU A 91 4.58 -4.24 4.05
C GLU A 91 6.02 -4.32 4.58
N GLU A 92 6.92 -3.48 4.05
CA GLU A 92 8.36 -3.55 4.34
C GLU A 92 8.83 -2.62 5.46
N ASP A 93 7.91 -1.83 6.02
CA ASP A 93 8.19 -0.95 7.15
C ASP A 93 7.43 -1.40 8.40
N ALA A 94 7.99 -1.13 9.57
CA ALA A 94 7.25 -1.30 10.81
C ALA A 94 6.03 -0.36 10.82
N ASP A 95 4.86 -0.88 11.19
CA ASP A 95 3.64 -0.07 11.31
C ASP A 95 3.85 1.07 12.33
N ASP A 96 3.38 2.25 11.98
CA ASP A 96 3.37 3.43 12.82
C ASP A 96 1.92 3.82 13.11
N PRO A 97 1.41 3.54 14.33
CA PRO A 97 0.02 3.84 14.70
C PRO A 97 -0.38 5.31 14.54
N ARG A 98 0.58 6.24 14.45
CA ARG A 98 0.30 7.66 14.14
C ARG A 98 -0.41 7.83 12.79
N ARG A 99 -0.33 6.86 11.87
CA ARG A 99 -1.10 6.87 10.61
C ARG A 99 -2.61 6.92 10.84
N LEU A 100 -3.11 6.34 11.94
CA LEU A 100 -4.53 6.34 12.28
C LEU A 100 -5.06 7.73 12.68
N GLN A 101 -4.16 8.69 12.89
CA GLN A 101 -4.48 10.08 13.20
C GLN A 101 -4.38 10.99 11.96
N ARG A 102 -4.02 10.44 10.79
CA ARG A 102 -3.93 11.19 9.53
C ARG A 102 -5.14 10.88 8.66
N SER A 103 -5.66 11.93 8.03
CA SER A 103 -6.74 11.79 7.04
C SER A 103 -6.26 11.04 5.80
N ARG A 104 -5.02 11.29 5.36
CA ARG A 104 -4.43 10.73 4.14
C ARG A 104 -3.35 9.70 4.47
N VAL A 105 -3.46 8.51 3.91
CA VAL A 105 -2.50 7.41 4.11
C VAL A 105 -2.18 6.74 2.77
N TRP A 106 -0.91 6.75 2.39
CA TRP A 106 -0.39 5.90 1.31
C TRP A 106 -0.19 4.48 1.83
N ILE A 107 -0.74 3.52 1.11
CA ILE A 107 -0.70 2.08 1.43
C ILE A 107 0.04 1.40 0.29
N VAL A 108 1.19 0.78 0.60
CA VAL A 108 2.15 0.34 -0.42
C VAL A 108 2.57 -1.12 -0.20
N ASP A 109 2.36 -1.93 -1.23
CA ASP A 109 3.07 -3.19 -1.40
C ASP A 109 4.12 -2.99 -2.51
N PRO A 110 5.42 -2.90 -2.15
CA PRO A 110 6.47 -2.57 -3.10
C PRO A 110 6.79 -3.73 -4.05
N LEU A 111 6.41 -4.97 -3.71
CA LEU A 111 6.58 -6.15 -4.56
C LEU A 111 5.57 -7.24 -4.15
N ASP A 112 4.33 -7.12 -4.64
CA ASP A 112 3.35 -8.19 -4.49
C ASP A 112 3.78 -9.37 -5.36
N GLY A 113 3.90 -10.56 -4.76
CA GLY A 113 4.46 -11.74 -5.40
C GLY A 113 5.95 -11.98 -5.14
N THR A 114 6.49 -11.62 -3.96
CA THR A 114 7.90 -11.89 -3.59
C THR A 114 8.31 -13.35 -3.77
N ARG A 115 7.41 -14.32 -3.53
CA ARG A 115 7.72 -15.75 -3.73
C ARG A 115 7.84 -16.10 -5.20
N GLU A 116 6.97 -15.56 -6.04
CA GLU A 116 6.97 -15.72 -7.49
C GLU A 116 8.24 -15.08 -8.07
N PHE A 117 8.60 -13.88 -7.60
CA PHE A 117 9.86 -13.21 -7.91
C PHE A 117 11.07 -14.09 -7.60
N ILE A 118 11.13 -14.69 -6.39
CA ILE A 118 12.21 -15.61 -5.98
C ILE A 118 12.26 -16.86 -6.87
N ARG A 119 11.10 -17.35 -7.31
CA ARG A 119 10.97 -18.55 -8.16
C ARG A 119 11.18 -18.27 -9.65
N ALA A 120 11.55 -17.04 -10.02
CA ALA A 120 11.66 -16.60 -11.41
C ALA A 120 10.35 -16.82 -12.22
N ILE A 121 9.19 -16.65 -11.57
CA ILE A 121 7.89 -16.60 -12.19
C ILE A 121 7.53 -15.11 -12.41
N PRO A 122 7.23 -14.66 -13.63
CA PRO A 122 6.97 -13.25 -13.93
C PRO A 122 5.55 -12.81 -13.56
N GLU A 123 5.09 -13.21 -12.37
CA GLU A 123 3.75 -12.91 -11.83
C GLU A 123 3.92 -12.13 -10.51
N PHE A 124 4.31 -10.86 -10.64
CA PHE A 124 4.48 -9.93 -9.52
C PHE A 124 4.21 -8.50 -9.98
N CYS A 125 3.88 -7.60 -9.05
CA CYS A 125 3.58 -6.21 -9.37
C CYS A 125 4.00 -5.25 -8.26
N VAL A 126 3.85 -3.95 -8.54
CA VAL A 126 3.95 -2.88 -7.53
C VAL A 126 2.53 -2.38 -7.28
N SER A 127 2.12 -2.28 -6.01
CA SER A 127 0.80 -1.79 -5.62
C SER A 127 0.93 -0.53 -4.75
N ILE A 128 0.27 0.55 -5.15
CA ILE A 128 0.29 1.84 -4.45
C ILE A 128 -1.14 2.37 -4.39
N GLY A 129 -1.72 2.39 -3.19
CA GLY A 129 -3.04 2.96 -2.95
C GLY A 129 -2.97 4.22 -2.08
N LEU A 130 -3.99 5.07 -2.21
CA LEU A 130 -4.24 6.19 -1.29
C LEU A 130 -5.61 6.02 -0.63
N ALA A 131 -5.63 6.10 0.68
CA ALA A 131 -6.85 6.20 1.47
C ALA A 131 -7.01 7.61 2.05
N VAL A 132 -8.23 8.16 1.98
CA VAL A 132 -8.63 9.44 2.55
C VAL A 132 -9.80 9.20 3.50
N ASP A 133 -9.65 9.63 4.75
CA ASP A 133 -10.63 9.42 5.83
C ASP A 133 -11.08 7.95 5.93
N GLY A 134 -10.13 7.03 5.77
CA GLY A 134 -10.35 5.59 5.83
C GLY A 134 -11.00 4.96 4.58
N SER A 135 -11.27 5.74 3.53
CA SER A 135 -11.83 5.24 2.27
C SER A 135 -10.76 5.22 1.17
N PRO A 136 -10.61 4.14 0.39
CA PRO A 136 -9.71 4.14 -0.75
C PRO A 136 -10.23 5.09 -1.84
N VAL A 137 -9.35 5.94 -2.37
CA VAL A 137 -9.71 6.94 -3.39
C VAL A 137 -8.91 6.82 -4.70
N LEU A 138 -7.80 6.08 -4.65
CA LEU A 138 -6.88 5.85 -5.77
C LEU A 138 -6.09 4.55 -5.55
N GLY A 139 -5.78 3.85 -6.65
CA GLY A 139 -4.97 2.64 -6.70
C GLY A 139 -4.82 2.13 -8.13
#